data_AF-A0A2S6U373-F1
#
_entry.id   AF-A0A2S6U373-F1
#
_cell.length_a   1.000
_cell.length_b   1.000
_cell.length_c   1.000
_cell.angle_alpha   90.00
_cell.angle_beta   90.00
_cell.angle_gamma   90.00
#
_symmetry.space_group_name_H-M   'P 1'
#
loop_
_entity.id
_entity.type
_entity.pdbx_description
1 polymer ?
#
loop_
_entity_poly.entity_id
_entity_poly.type
_entity_poly.pdbx_seq_one_letter_code
_entity_poly.pdbx_strand_id
1 'polypeptide(L)' 'MKSIATMIFALLFVIGGAVAQEVFAKSELVIVTKDGPQIFQIEIATTPGQQAQGLMYRRTLAAGVVTSGT' A
#
# COMPACT_ATOMS: atom_id res chain seq x y z
N MET A 1 -25.85 -30.92 -17.07
CA MET A 1 -24.40 -30.96 -16.76
C MET A 1 -23.61 -29.87 -17.48
N LYS A 2 -23.78 -29.68 -18.81
CA LYS A 2 -23.12 -28.60 -19.58
C LYS A 2 -23.46 -27.19 -19.08
N SER A 3 -24.72 -26.93 -18.71
CA SER A 3 -25.21 -25.63 -18.22
C SER A 3 -24.61 -25.20 -16.88
N ILE A 4 -24.37 -26.14 -15.97
CA ILE A 4 -23.74 -25.87 -14.67
C ILE A 4 -22.26 -25.49 -14.86
N ALA A 5 -21.55 -26.22 -15.73
CA ALA A 5 -20.16 -25.90 -16.06
C ALA A 5 -20.02 -24.51 -16.70
N THR A 6 -20.95 -24.11 -17.58
CA THR A 6 -20.98 -22.75 -18.17
C THR A 6 -21.24 -21.66 -17.12
N MET A 7 -22.14 -21.90 -16.16
CA MET A 7 -22.41 -20.94 -15.08
C MET A 7 -21.22 -20.78 -14.14
N ILE A 8 -20.52 -21.87 -13.81
CA ILE A 8 -19.30 -21.84 -13.01
C ILE A 8 -18.20 -21.07 -13.74
N PHE A 9 -18.03 -21.31 -15.04
CA PHE A 9 -17.03 -20.61 -15.84
C PHE A 9 -17.33 -19.11 -15.97
N ALA A 10 -18.59 -18.74 -16.15
CA ALA A 10 -19.03 -17.34 -16.15
C ALA A 10 -18.79 -16.66 -14.79
N LEU A 11 -19.04 -17.36 -13.68
CA LEU A 11 -18.79 -16.84 -12.34
C LEU A 11 -17.30 -16.61 -12.09
N LEU A 12 -16.43 -17.55 -12.49
CA LEU A 12 -14.98 -17.40 -12.34
C LEU A 12 -14.41 -16.23 -13.14
N PHE A 13 -15.00 -15.92 -14.31
CA PHE A 13 -14.58 -14.79 -15.14
C PHE A 13 -14.89 -13.43 -14.50
N VAL A 14 -15.97 -13.32 -13.72
CA VAL A 14 -16.36 -12.07 -13.03
C VAL A 14 -15.43 -11.76 -11.85
N ILE A 15 -14.85 -12.78 -11.21
CA ILE A 15 -14.02 -12.60 -10.00
C ILE A 15 -12.56 -12.22 -10.35
N GLY A 16 -12.10 -12.48 -11.58
CA GLY A 16 -10.71 -12.27 -12.00
C GLY A 16 -10.28 -10.82 -12.22
N GLY A 17 -11.19 -9.85 -12.11
CA GLY A 17 -10.93 -8.43 -12.42
C GLY A 17 -10.54 -7.54 -11.25
N ALA A 18 -10.43 -8.07 -10.02
CA ALA A 18 -9.99 -7.27 -8.89
C ALA A 18 -8.48 -7.00 -8.99
N VAL A 19 -8.10 -5.78 -9.32
CA VAL A 19 -6.70 -5.35 -9.17
C VAL A 19 -6.39 -5.45 -7.67
N ALA A 20 -5.56 -6.42 -7.29
CA ALA A 20 -5.17 -6.57 -5.90
C ALA A 20 -4.46 -5.28 -5.48
N GLN A 21 -4.91 -4.65 -4.40
CA GLN A 21 -4.24 -3.47 -3.88
C GLN A 21 -2.78 -3.83 -3.58
N GLU A 22 -1.86 -3.01 -4.08
CA GLU A 22 -0.44 -3.24 -3.88
C GLU A 22 -0.11 -3.33 -2.38
N VAL A 23 0.68 -4.33 -2.01
CA VAL A 23 1.17 -4.54 -0.64
C VAL A 23 2.56 -3.93 -0.54
N PHE A 24 2.77 -3.06 0.45
CA PHE A 24 4.02 -2.35 0.64
C PHE A 24 4.78 -2.91 1.85
N ALA A 25 6.11 -3.01 1.74
CA ALA A 25 6.97 -3.28 2.88
C ALA A 25 7.03 -2.05 3.79
N LYS A 26 6.97 -2.25 5.11
CA LYS A 26 7.07 -1.17 6.10
C LYS A 26 8.49 -1.06 6.64
N SER A 27 8.93 0.16 6.91
CA SER A 27 10.25 0.43 7.47
C SER A 27 10.24 1.74 8.26
N GLU A 28 11.34 2.00 8.97
CA GLU A 28 11.56 3.25 9.68
C GLU A 28 12.52 4.14 8.88
N LEU A 29 12.18 5.42 8.76
CA LEU A 29 13.02 6.46 8.19
C LEU A 29 13.30 7.52 9.25
N VAL A 30 14.59 7.78 9.49
CA VAL A 30 15.03 8.87 10.37
C VAL A 30 15.60 10.00 9.52
N ILE A 31 15.02 11.19 9.65
CA ILE A 31 15.52 12.42 9.04
C ILE A 31 16.19 13.25 10.13
N VAL A 32 17.49 13.49 10.01
CA VAL A 32 18.24 14.33 10.96
C VAL A 32 18.16 15.79 10.52
N THR A 33 17.59 16.64 11.38
CA THR A 33 17.44 18.08 11.13
C THR A 33 18.23 18.89 12.15
N LYS A 34 18.28 20.21 11.97
CA LYS A 34 18.87 21.13 12.97
C LYS A 34 18.18 21.05 14.34
N ASP A 35 16.89 20.69 14.35
CA ASP A 35 16.05 20.62 15.56
C ASP A 35 16.04 19.21 16.17
N GLY A 36 16.85 18.29 15.63
CA GLY A 36 16.98 16.91 16.05
C GLY A 36 16.44 15.88 15.05
N PRO A 37 16.53 14.58 15.39
CA PRO A 37 15.97 13.50 14.59
C PRO A 37 14.44 13.56 14.49
N GLN A 38 13.91 13.21 13.33
CA GLN A 38 12.48 13.08 13.05
C GLN A 38 12.22 11.67 12.52
N ILE A 39 11.36 10.91 13.20
CA ILE A 39 11.16 9.48 12.91
C ILE A 39 9.84 9.28 12.18
N PHE A 40 9.90 8.56 11.05
CA PHE A 40 8.74 8.24 10.22
C PHE A 40 8.61 6.74 10.04
N GLN A 41 7.38 6.24 10.18
CA GLN A 41 7.04 4.89 9.71
C GLN A 41 6.61 4.99 8.25
N ILE A 42 7.38 4.38 7.36
CA ILE A 42 7.23 4.51 5.90
C ILE A 42 6.79 3.21 5.25
N GLU A 43 6.28 3.33 4.04
CA GLU A 43 5.98 2.24 3.13
C GLU A 43 6.92 2.35 1.92
N ILE A 44 7.59 1.25 1.56
CA ILE A 44 8.56 1.22 0.47
C ILE A 44 7.89 0.70 -0.80
N ALA A 45 7.90 1.54 -1.84
CA ALA A 45 7.35 1.25 -3.17
C ALA A 45 8.48 0.89 -4.16
N THR A 46 8.82 -0.40 -4.27
CA THR A 46 9.91 -0.86 -5.14
C THR A 46 9.44 -1.34 -6.51
N THR A 47 8.18 -1.75 -6.66
CA THR A 47 7.62 -2.19 -7.95
C THR A 47 7.04 -1.01 -8.74
N PRO A 48 6.98 -1.09 -10.08
CA PRO A 48 6.32 -0.07 -10.89
C PRO A 48 4.85 0.15 -10.51
N GLY A 49 4.12 -0.92 -10.16
CA GLY A 49 2.72 -0.84 -9.70
C GLY A 49 2.59 -0.06 -8.39
N GLN A 50 3.43 -0.37 -7.40
CA GLN A 50 3.49 0.35 -6.14
C GLN A 50 3.82 1.84 -6.33
N GLN A 51 4.79 2.16 -7.20
CA GLN A 51 5.18 3.53 -7.49
C GLN A 51 4.07 4.31 -8.20
N ALA A 52 3.38 3.67 -9.14
CA ALA A 52 2.25 4.27 -9.86
C ALA A 52 1.03 4.48 -8.93
N GLN A 53 0.76 3.53 -8.02
CA GLN A 53 -0.31 3.65 -7.03
C GLN A 53 0.00 4.74 -6.00
N GLY A 54 1.24 4.80 -5.51
CA GLY A 54 1.67 5.75 -4.47
C GLY A 54 0.71 5.76 -3.27
N LEU A 55 0.27 6.94 -2.86
CA LEU A 55 -0.68 7.14 -1.76
C LEU A 55 -2.15 7.24 -2.23
N MET A 56 -2.47 6.86 -3.47
CA MET A 56 -3.85 6.90 -3.96
C MET A 56 -4.77 6.08 -3.05
N TYR A 57 -6.00 6.58 -2.86
CA TYR A 57 -7.04 6.01 -1.99
C TYR A 57 -6.78 6.05 -0.47
N ARG A 58 -5.62 6.54 -0.01
CA ARG A 58 -5.39 6.83 1.42
C ARG A 58 -6.29 7.97 1.88
N ARG A 59 -7.10 7.73 2.90
CA ARG A 59 -7.92 8.77 3.56
C ARG A 59 -7.19 9.49 4.68
N THR A 60 -6.20 8.83 5.27
CA THR A 60 -5.42 9.34 6.41
C THR A 60 -3.96 8.89 6.30
N LEU A 61 -3.06 9.72 6.83
CA LEU A 61 -1.66 9.43 7.00
C LEU A 61 -1.24 9.93 8.38
N ALA A 62 -0.63 9.06 9.19
CA ALA A 62 -0.15 9.47 10.50
C ALA A 62 0.99 10.49 10.34
N ALA A 63 1.02 11.50 11.20
CA ALA A 63 2.18 12.37 11.31
C ALA A 63 3.40 11.56 11.81
N GLY A 64 4.61 11.96 11.38
CA GLY A 64 5.84 11.44 11.95
C GLY A 64 5.94 11.78 13.44
N VAL A 65 6.71 10.99 14.18
CA VAL A 65 6.99 11.25 15.60
C VAL A 65 8.16 12.20 15.67
N VAL A 66 7.91 13.41 16.20
CA VAL A 66 8.95 14.37 16.53
C VAL A 66 9.59 13.94 17.83
N THR A 67 10.82 13.43 17.80
CA THR A 67 11.60 13.25 19.02
C THR A 67 12.19 14.61 19.39
N SER A 68 11.42 15.40 20.14
CA SER A 68 11.91 16.67 20.71
C SER A 68 13.07 16.37 21.65
N GLY A 69 14.28 16.70 21.22
CA GLY A 69 15.48 16.61 22.04
C GLY A 69 15.42 17.61 23.19
N THR A 70 15.31 17.09 24.41
CA THR A 70 15.90 17.72 25.62
C THR A 70 17.41 17.59 25.60
#